data_AF-A0A9Y6M7H5-F1
#
_entry.id   AF-A0A9Y6M7H5-F1
#
_cell.length_a   1.000
_cell.length_b   1.000
_cell.length_c   1.000
_cell.angle_alpha   90.00
_cell.angle_beta   90.00
_cell.angle_gamma   90.00
#
_symmetry.space_group_name_H-M   'P 1'
#
loop_
_entity.id
_entity.type
_entity.pdbx_description
1 polymer ?
#
loop_
_entity_poly.entity_id
_entity_poly.type
_entity_poly.pdbx_seq_one_letter_code
_entity_poly.pdbx_strand_id
1 'polypeptide(L)'
;MEAAVNPPHDSSLVGLSGGMMDQHTSSGKRIRKPSLLYEDFESPSLPHTMPQGPPAPPQPPVKDPTRPGRMTNQLQYLQKTLMKSLWRHHFAWPFQEPVDAYKLNLPVG
;
A
#
# COMPACT_ATOMS: atom_id res chain seq x y z
N MET A 1 35.56 -38.29 9.92
CA MET A 1 34.23 -38.66 10.41
C MET A 1 34.26 -38.46 11.91
N GLU A 2 33.78 -37.32 12.40
CA GLU A 2 33.60 -37.08 13.83
C GLU A 2 32.14 -36.72 14.06
N ALA A 3 31.48 -37.52 14.89
CA ALA A 3 30.09 -37.37 15.27
C ALA A 3 30.02 -36.61 16.60
N ALA A 4 29.39 -35.43 16.60
CA ALA A 4 29.05 -34.74 17.83
C ALA A 4 27.76 -35.35 18.40
N VAL A 5 27.92 -36.17 19.44
CA VAL A 5 26.84 -36.73 20.24
C VAL A 5 26.45 -35.69 21.31
N ASN A 6 25.18 -35.27 21.34
CA ASN A 6 24.62 -34.49 22.46
C ASN A 6 24.11 -35.44 23.55
N PRO A 7 24.28 -35.11 24.84
CA PRO A 7 23.44 -35.68 25.90
C PRO A 7 22.86 -34.56 26.83
N PRO A 8 21.97 -34.87 27.79
CA PRO A 8 20.52 -34.70 27.64
C PRO A 8 19.92 -33.64 28.58
N HIS A 9 18.64 -33.35 28.34
CA HIS A 9 17.78 -32.52 29.18
C HIS A 9 17.54 -33.17 30.55
N ASP A 10 17.60 -32.37 31.63
CA ASP A 10 16.91 -32.71 32.87
C ASP A 10 16.23 -31.47 33.51
N SER A 11 15.11 -31.79 34.15
CA SER A 11 14.06 -31.02 34.83
C SER A 11 14.60 -30.17 36.01
N SER A 12 13.92 -29.26 36.72
CA SER A 12 12.52 -28.86 36.93
C SER A 12 12.52 -27.76 38.03
N LEU A 13 11.57 -26.80 37.95
CA LEU A 13 10.83 -26.20 39.08
C LEU A 13 11.59 -25.40 40.18
N VAL A 14 11.35 -24.07 40.26
CA VAL A 14 10.60 -23.36 41.33
C VAL A 14 10.84 -21.84 41.24
N GLY A 15 9.78 -21.04 41.32
CA GLY A 15 9.91 -19.57 41.40
C GLY A 15 8.59 -18.82 41.20
N LEU A 16 7.57 -19.16 41.98
CA LEU A 16 6.32 -18.40 42.08
C LEU A 16 6.49 -17.25 43.10
N SER A 17 6.28 -16.02 42.67
CA SER A 17 5.92 -14.83 43.47
C SER A 17 5.45 -13.79 42.45
N GLY A 18 4.18 -13.43 42.28
CA GLY A 18 3.20 -13.05 43.30
C GLY A 18 3.11 -11.51 43.30
N GLY A 19 2.20 -10.92 42.52
CA GLY A 19 2.09 -9.45 42.44
C GLY A 19 1.02 -8.90 41.47
N MET A 20 -0.25 -9.06 41.85
CA MET A 20 -1.31 -8.01 41.85
C MET A 20 -1.67 -7.28 40.53
N MET A 21 -2.89 -7.54 40.08
CA MET A 21 -3.68 -6.74 39.14
C MET A 21 -4.38 -5.61 39.93
N ASP A 22 -4.39 -4.37 39.42
CA ASP A 22 -5.39 -3.26 39.60
C ASP A 22 -4.69 -1.91 39.30
N GLN A 23 -4.94 -1.23 38.17
CA GLN A 23 -6.12 -0.43 37.78
C GLN A 23 -6.32 0.85 38.62
N HIS A 24 -5.72 1.99 38.22
CA HIS A 24 -6.36 3.32 38.31
C HIS A 24 -5.71 4.40 37.43
N THR A 25 -6.46 4.81 36.39
CA THR A 25 -6.72 6.17 35.88
C THR A 25 -5.67 7.30 36.05
N SER A 26 -5.26 7.91 34.92
CA SER A 26 -5.48 9.36 34.68
C SER A 26 -5.11 9.72 33.24
N SER A 27 -6.12 10.19 32.52
CA SER A 27 -6.12 10.52 31.10
C SER A 27 -5.35 11.81 30.81
N GLY A 28 -4.07 11.70 30.46
CA GLY A 28 -3.26 12.79 29.93
C GLY A 28 -3.15 12.75 28.40
N LYS A 29 -4.25 12.67 27.66
CA LYS A 29 -4.21 12.75 26.19
C LYS A 29 -3.95 14.20 25.79
N ARG A 30 -2.71 14.53 25.42
CA ARG A 30 -2.39 15.77 24.70
C ARG A 30 -3.17 15.75 23.40
N ILE A 31 -4.33 16.40 23.39
CA ILE A 31 -5.19 16.55 22.23
C ILE A 31 -4.38 17.26 21.15
N ARG A 32 -3.93 16.52 20.15
CA ARG A 32 -3.49 17.11 18.88
C ARG A 32 -4.77 17.48 18.17
N LYS A 33 -4.95 18.80 17.98
CA LYS A 33 -6.02 19.41 17.19
C LYS A 33 -6.25 18.54 15.95
N PRO A 34 -7.45 17.96 15.74
CA PRO A 34 -7.75 17.41 14.42
C PRO A 34 -7.68 18.60 13.46
N SER A 35 -6.94 18.45 12.37
CA SER A 35 -6.75 19.50 11.38
C SER A 35 -8.11 19.99 10.87
N LEU A 36 -8.43 21.26 11.12
CA LEU A 36 -9.51 22.00 10.48
C LEU A 36 -9.04 22.39 9.07
N LEU A 37 -8.65 21.40 8.26
CA LEU A 37 -8.42 21.62 6.82
C LEU A 37 -9.64 21.18 6.00
N TYR A 38 -10.72 20.76 6.66
CA TYR A 38 -11.92 20.24 6.00
C TYR A 38 -13.01 21.31 5.81
N GLU A 39 -13.08 22.36 6.64
CA GLU A 39 -14.13 23.40 6.49
C GLU A 39 -13.94 24.27 5.24
N ASP A 40 -12.72 24.35 4.68
CA ASP A 40 -12.44 25.24 3.55
C ASP A 40 -12.83 24.64 2.17
N PHE A 41 -13.28 23.39 2.11
CA PHE A 41 -13.67 22.78 0.83
C PHE A 41 -15.14 22.99 0.45
N GLU A 42 -15.97 23.47 1.39
CA GLU A 42 -17.40 23.61 1.13
C GLU A 42 -17.80 25.08 1.03
N SER A 43 -17.71 25.62 -0.19
CA SER A 43 -18.31 26.90 -0.60
C SER A 43 -18.75 26.81 -2.07
N PRO A 44 -19.78 27.60 -2.47
CA PRO A 44 -20.94 27.10 -3.19
C PRO A 44 -20.71 26.88 -4.70
N SER A 45 -21.43 25.89 -5.23
CA SER A 45 -21.48 25.49 -6.64
C SER A 45 -21.75 26.66 -7.60
N LEU A 46 -20.76 26.98 -8.45
CA LEU A 46 -20.94 27.83 -9.62
C LEU A 46 -21.62 27.04 -10.77
N PRO A 47 -22.42 27.71 -11.62
CA PRO A 47 -23.15 27.05 -12.70
C PRO A 47 -22.17 26.51 -13.75
N HIS A 48 -22.17 25.19 -13.95
CA HIS A 48 -21.41 24.51 -15.01
C HIS A 48 -22.09 24.75 -16.36
N THR A 49 -21.64 25.79 -17.08
CA THR A 49 -21.68 25.75 -18.54
C THR A 49 -20.60 24.77 -18.98
N MET A 50 -20.91 23.87 -19.93
CA MET A 50 -20.00 22.83 -20.42
C MET A 50 -19.17 23.36 -21.60
N PRO A 51 -17.93 23.84 -21.42
CA PRO A 51 -16.96 23.82 -22.52
C PRO A 51 -16.35 22.42 -22.60
N GLN A 52 -16.09 21.98 -23.83
CA GLN A 52 -15.52 20.69 -24.21
C GLN A 52 -14.53 20.15 -23.17
N GLY A 53 -14.79 18.91 -22.71
CA GLY A 53 -14.04 18.28 -21.65
C GLY A 53 -12.52 18.34 -21.89
N PRO A 54 -11.72 18.58 -20.85
CA PRO A 54 -10.27 18.74 -20.98
C PRO A 54 -9.66 17.48 -21.61
N PRO A 55 -8.50 17.57 -22.29
CA PRO A 55 -7.77 16.40 -22.77
C PRO A 55 -7.38 15.48 -21.61
N ALA A 56 -7.23 14.18 -21.90
CA ALA A 56 -6.81 13.18 -20.93
C ALA A 56 -5.60 13.69 -20.12
N PRO A 57 -5.61 13.59 -18.78
CA PRO A 57 -4.47 14.03 -18.00
C PRO A 57 -3.21 13.31 -18.52
N PRO A 58 -2.12 14.05 -18.77
CA PRO A 58 -0.89 13.46 -19.27
C PRO A 58 -0.46 12.35 -18.32
N GLN A 59 -0.20 11.16 -18.86
CA GLN A 59 0.24 10.03 -18.04
C GLN A 59 1.52 10.43 -17.30
N PRO A 60 1.57 10.26 -15.97
CA PRO A 60 2.76 10.60 -15.22
C PRO A 60 3.96 9.80 -15.75
N PRO A 61 5.16 10.38 -15.81
CA PRO A 61 6.35 9.68 -16.25
C PRO A 61 6.54 8.38 -15.46
N VAL A 62 6.54 7.25 -16.17
CA VAL A 62 6.60 5.90 -15.56
C VAL A 62 7.91 5.67 -14.80
N LYS A 63 8.95 6.46 -15.09
CA LYS A 63 10.26 6.38 -14.46
C LYS A 63 10.81 7.78 -14.25
N ASP A 64 11.16 8.08 -13.01
CA ASP A 64 11.96 9.23 -12.66
C ASP A 64 13.40 8.97 -13.12
N PRO A 65 13.93 9.68 -14.15
CA PRO A 65 15.26 9.43 -14.68
C PRO A 65 16.37 9.72 -13.66
N THR A 66 16.06 10.47 -12.59
CA THR A 66 17.01 10.79 -11.52
C THR A 66 17.15 9.67 -10.50
N ARG A 67 16.20 8.71 -10.47
CA ARG A 67 16.22 7.59 -9.52
C ARG A 67 16.93 6.38 -10.12
N PRO A 68 18.02 5.88 -9.52
CA PRO A 68 18.63 4.64 -9.95
C PRO A 68 17.65 3.48 -9.77
N GLY A 69 17.44 2.69 -10.82
CA GLY A 69 16.62 1.49 -10.75
C GLY A 69 17.19 0.45 -9.78
N ARG A 70 16.34 -0.45 -9.27
CA ARG A 70 16.77 -1.62 -8.49
C ARG A 70 16.45 -2.91 -9.24
N MET A 71 17.33 -3.89 -9.10
CA MET A 71 17.14 -5.23 -9.65
C MET A 71 17.36 -6.26 -8.55
N THR A 72 16.28 -6.71 -7.91
CA THR A 72 16.32 -7.76 -6.88
C THR A 72 15.79 -9.06 -7.45
N ASN A 73 16.07 -10.18 -6.76
CA ASN A 73 15.60 -11.51 -7.13
C ASN A 73 14.06 -11.54 -7.25
N GLN A 74 13.38 -10.83 -6.33
CA GLN A 74 11.93 -10.71 -6.31
C GLN A 74 11.44 -9.92 -7.53
N LEU A 75 12.03 -8.75 -7.82
CA LEU A 75 11.66 -7.96 -9.00
C LEU A 75 11.90 -8.73 -10.31
N GLN A 76 12.98 -9.52 -10.36
CA GLN A 76 13.24 -10.42 -11.47
C GLN A 76 12.18 -11.52 -11.60
N TYR A 77 11.72 -12.12 -10.49
CA TYR A 77 10.64 -13.10 -10.50
C TYR A 77 9.32 -12.48 -10.98
N LEU A 78 9.00 -11.27 -10.50
CA LEU A 78 7.83 -10.52 -10.96
C LEU A 78 7.88 -10.34 -12.49
N GLN A 79 9.00 -9.83 -13.02
CA GLN A 79 9.14 -9.55 -14.44
C GLN A 79 9.23 -10.81 -15.32
N LYS A 80 10.04 -11.80 -14.93
CA LYS A 80 10.36 -12.96 -15.77
C LYS A 80 9.35 -14.09 -15.68
N THR A 81 8.61 -14.18 -14.56
CA THR A 81 7.67 -15.27 -14.32
C THR A 81 6.24 -14.75 -14.28
N LEU A 82 5.93 -13.85 -13.33
CA LEU A 82 4.55 -13.41 -13.09
C LEU A 82 3.99 -12.59 -14.25
N MET A 83 4.75 -11.60 -14.76
CA MET A 83 4.29 -10.79 -15.89
C MET A 83 4.00 -11.65 -17.12
N LYS A 84 4.83 -12.65 -17.42
CA LYS A 84 4.58 -13.56 -18.55
C LYS A 84 3.29 -14.36 -18.38
N SER A 85 2.99 -14.81 -17.16
CA SER A 85 1.74 -15.53 -16.89
C SER A 85 0.52 -14.62 -16.98
N LEU A 86 0.62 -13.40 -16.42
CA LEU A 86 -0.47 -12.43 -16.43
C LEU A 86 -0.75 -11.92 -17.85
N TRP A 87 0.27 -11.63 -18.65
CA TRP A 87 0.10 -11.13 -20.03
C TRP A 87 -0.57 -12.13 -20.96
N ARG A 88 -0.40 -13.42 -20.71
CA ARG A 88 -0.99 -14.50 -21.52
C ARG A 88 -2.38 -14.91 -21.04
N HIS A 89 -2.85 -14.36 -19.93
CA HIS A 89 -4.16 -14.69 -19.39
C HIS A 89 -5.27 -14.17 -20.31
N HIS A 90 -6.37 -14.91 -20.45
CA HIS A 90 -7.45 -14.57 -21.38
C HIS A 90 -8.10 -13.21 -21.08
N PHE A 91 -8.14 -12.82 -19.81
CA PHE A 91 -8.65 -11.53 -19.37
C PHE A 91 -7.60 -10.42 -19.31
N ALA A 92 -6.38 -10.66 -19.80
CA ALA A 92 -5.32 -9.66 -19.75
C ALA A 92 -5.51 -8.53 -20.76
N TRP A 93 -6.25 -8.79 -21.84
CA TRP A 93 -6.38 -7.87 -22.97
C TRP A 93 -6.76 -6.42 -22.59
N PRO A 94 -7.66 -6.13 -21.62
CA PRO A 94 -8.01 -4.75 -21.25
C PRO A 94 -6.91 -4.02 -20.47
N PHE A 95 -5.91 -4.75 -19.97
CA PHE A 95 -4.86 -4.23 -19.08
C PHE A 95 -3.50 -4.09 -19.78
N GLN A 96 -3.42 -4.43 -21.07
CA GLN A 96 -2.18 -4.29 -21.85
C GLN A 96 -1.90 -2.84 -22.23
N GLU A 97 -2.94 -2.01 -22.27
CA GLU A 97 -2.86 -0.57 -22.55
C GLU A 97 -3.47 0.24 -21.39
N PRO A 98 -3.04 1.50 -21.23
CA PRO A 98 -3.69 2.41 -20.30
C PRO A 98 -5.17 2.61 -20.66
N VAL A 99 -6.01 2.80 -19.65
CA VAL A 99 -7.45 3.04 -19.82
C VAL A 99 -7.67 4.36 -20.55
N ASP A 100 -8.34 4.31 -21.70
CA ASP A 100 -8.78 5.49 -22.44
C ASP A 100 -10.21 5.85 -22.02
N ALA A 101 -10.33 6.78 -21.08
CA ALA A 101 -11.62 7.16 -20.49
C ALA A 101 -12.59 7.78 -21.51
N TYR A 102 -12.10 8.46 -22.55
CA TYR A 102 -12.95 9.08 -23.58
C TYR A 102 -13.55 8.04 -24.50
N LYS A 103 -12.72 7.10 -24.99
CA LYS A 103 -13.23 5.98 -25.82
C LYS A 103 -14.25 5.13 -25.06
N LEU A 104 -14.07 5.00 -23.75
CA LEU A 104 -14.95 4.23 -22.88
C LEU A 104 -16.14 5.03 -22.34
N ASN A 105 -16.24 6.33 -22.63
CA ASN A 105 -17.28 7.24 -22.12
C ASN A 105 -17.45 7.15 -20.59
N LEU A 106 -16.33 7.07 -19.86
CA LEU A 106 -16.34 7.03 -18.40
C LEU A 106 -16.64 8.42 -17.83
N PRO A 107 -17.39 8.53 -16.72
CA PRO A 107 -17.65 9.82 -16.08
C PRO A 107 -16.34 10.44 -15.57
N VAL A 108 -16.14 11.71 -15.87
CA VAL A 108 -15.13 12.53 -15.18
C VAL A 108 -15.67 12.81 -13.78
N GLY A 109 -14.92 12.40 -12.76
CA GLY A 109 -15.27 12.60 -11.36
C GLY A 109 -15.15 14.03 -10.90
#